data_AF-A0AAJ2NSZ5-F1
#
_entry.id   AF-A0AAJ2NSZ5-F1
#
_cell.length_a   1.000
_cell.length_b   1.000
_cell.length_c   1.000
_cell.angle_alpha   90.00
_cell.angle_beta   90.00
_cell.angle_gamma   90.00
#
_symmetry.space_group_name_H-M   'P 1'
#
loop_
_entity.id
_entity.type
_entity.pdbx_description
1 polymer ?
#
loop_
_entity_poly.entity_id
_entity_poly.type
_entity_poly.pdbx_seq_one_letter_code
_entity_poly.pdbx_strand_id
1 'polypeptide(L)'
;VQPTFEGIIATMITPFKENEEVDTEAFVQEIHYLMEAGVNGISVGGSTGEGAVLTDEELELLCEIAVKEVKGQVPIVGGIIRNSTRAAINA
;
A
#
# COMPACT_ATOMS: atom_id res chain seq x y z
N VAL A 1 3.26 5.28 20.77
CA VAL A 1 1.80 5.57 20.80
C VAL A 1 1.18 4.63 19.78
N GLN A 2 0.13 3.88 20.12
CA GLN A 2 -0.54 3.06 19.11
C GLN A 2 -1.16 3.97 18.05
N PRO A 3 -1.00 3.67 16.75
CA PRO A 3 -1.61 4.47 15.69
C PRO A 3 -3.14 4.41 15.80
N THR A 4 -3.79 5.56 15.69
CA THR A 4 -5.25 5.66 15.61
C THR A 4 -5.68 5.47 14.16
N PHE A 5 -6.49 4.45 13.87
CA PHE A 5 -7.05 4.20 12.54
C PHE A 5 -8.49 4.73 12.47
N GLU A 6 -8.65 6.00 12.15
CA GLU A 6 -9.96 6.67 12.02
C GLU A 6 -9.96 7.68 10.87
N GLY A 7 -11.16 8.04 10.38
CA GLY A 7 -11.32 8.97 9.26
C GLY A 7 -11.18 8.30 7.89
N ILE A 8 -10.65 9.04 6.91
CA ILE A 8 -10.46 8.54 5.54
C ILE A 8 -9.14 7.78 5.45
N ILE A 9 -9.22 6.46 5.34
CA ILE A 9 -8.08 5.59 5.03
C ILE A 9 -8.20 5.22 3.54
N ALA A 10 -7.45 5.90 2.69
CA ALA A 10 -7.56 5.73 1.25
C ALA A 10 -6.97 4.38 0.81
N THR A 11 -7.75 3.58 0.07
CA THR A 11 -7.24 2.36 -0.57
C THR A 11 -6.51 2.71 -1.84
N MET A 12 -5.22 2.39 -1.88
CA MET A 12 -4.38 2.67 -3.05
C MET A 12 -4.58 1.62 -4.14
N ILE A 13 -4.44 2.05 -5.39
CA ILE A 13 -4.21 1.12 -6.50
C ILE A 13 -2.74 0.69 -6.52
N THR A 14 -2.41 -0.33 -7.31
CA THR A 14 -1.02 -0.63 -7.67
C THR A 14 -0.85 -0.27 -9.15
N PRO A 15 -0.18 0.85 -9.46
CA PRO A 15 0.10 1.20 -10.85
C PRO A 15 1.07 0.19 -11.47
N PHE A 16 0.80 -0.19 -12.72
CA PHE A 16 1.66 -1.07 -13.51
C PHE A 16 2.04 -0.40 -14.82
N LYS A 17 3.26 -0.69 -15.29
CA LYS A 17 3.74 -0.30 -16.61
C LYS A 17 3.15 -1.22 -17.68
N GLU A 18 3.34 -0.87 -18.96
CA GLU A 18 2.88 -1.69 -20.08
C GLU A 18 3.52 -3.09 -20.12
N ASN A 19 4.71 -3.25 -19.53
CA ASN A 19 5.38 -4.55 -19.36
C ASN A 19 4.95 -5.31 -18.09
N GLU A 20 3.86 -4.89 -17.44
CA GLU A 20 3.29 -5.50 -16.22
C GLU A 20 4.18 -5.41 -14.97
N GLU A 21 5.31 -4.70 -15.03
CA GLU A 21 6.10 -4.38 -13.83
C GLU A 21 5.43 -3.26 -13.03
N VAL A 22 5.54 -3.31 -11.71
CA VAL A 22 5.07 -2.25 -10.81
C VAL A 22 5.68 -0.89 -11.21
N ASP A 23 4.81 0.10 -11.40
CA ASP A 23 5.20 1.49 -11.65
C ASP A 23 5.35 2.24 -10.32
N THR A 24 6.57 2.19 -9.78
CA THR A 24 6.89 2.83 -8.51
C THR A 24 6.84 4.35 -8.56
N GLU A 25 7.10 4.97 -9.72
CA GLU A 25 7.03 6.43 -9.87
C GLU A 25 5.58 6.91 -9.79
N ALA A 26 4.68 6.22 -10.50
CA ALA A 26 3.24 6.50 -10.43
C ALA A 26 2.68 6.23 -9.02
N PHE A 27 3.14 5.16 -8.36
CA PHE A 27 2.73 4.85 -6.98
C PHE A 27 3.14 5.96 -6.00
N VAL A 28 4.36 6.52 -6.11
CA VAL A 28 4.80 7.67 -5.30
C VAL A 28 3.93 8.90 -5.54
N GLN A 29 3.59 9.18 -6.81
CA GLN A 29 2.71 10.31 -7.15
C GLN A 29 1.32 10.16 -6.53
N GLU A 30 0.75 8.95 -6.52
CA GLU A 30 -0.52 8.67 -5.85
C GLU A 30 -0.43 8.92 -4.34
N ILE A 31 0.64 8.47 -3.67
CA ILE A 31 0.86 8.74 -2.24
C ILE A 31 0.82 10.24 -2.00
N HIS A 32 1.62 11.02 -2.73
CA HIS A 32 1.70 12.47 -2.52
C HIS A 32 0.36 13.16 -2.77
N TYR A 33 -0.36 12.75 -3.82
CA TYR A 33 -1.72 13.25 -4.10
C TYR A 33 -2.69 12.97 -2.93
N LEU A 34 -2.71 11.75 -2.40
CA LEU A 34 -3.58 11.39 -1.27
C LEU A 34 -3.20 12.15 0.01
N MET A 35 -1.90 12.31 0.26
CA MET A 35 -1.39 13.08 1.40
C MET A 35 -1.78 14.56 1.29
N GLU A 36 -1.66 15.17 0.11
CA GLU A 36 -2.12 16.55 -0.17
C GLU A 36 -3.63 16.71 -0.01
N ALA A 37 -4.40 15.67 -0.36
CA ALA A 37 -5.85 15.65 -0.16
C ALA A 37 -6.28 15.54 1.32
N GLY A 38 -5.33 15.33 2.24
CA GLY A 38 -5.59 15.33 3.68
C GLY A 38 -6.23 14.05 4.21
N VAL A 39 -5.92 12.89 3.60
CA VAL A 39 -6.36 11.59 4.12
C VAL A 39 -5.80 11.33 5.52
N ASN A 40 -6.52 10.54 6.32
CA ASN A 40 -6.11 10.17 7.68
C ASN A 40 -5.26 8.89 7.71
N GLY A 41 -5.11 8.20 6.59
CA GLY A 41 -4.29 7.02 6.42
C GLY A 41 -4.32 6.51 4.99
N ILE A 42 -3.43 5.57 4.67
CA ILE A 42 -3.42 4.86 3.39
C ILE A 42 -3.42 3.35 3.62
N SER A 43 -4.00 2.62 2.67
CA SER A 43 -4.06 1.16 2.65
C SER A 43 -3.42 0.64 1.36
N VAL A 44 -2.39 -0.19 1.49
CA VAL A 44 -1.54 -0.71 0.41
C VAL A 44 -1.78 -2.21 0.26
N GLY A 45 -1.81 -2.73 -0.97
CA GLY A 45 -1.99 -4.17 -1.21
C GLY A 45 -3.38 -4.70 -0.80
N GLY A 46 -4.38 -3.82 -0.72
CA GLY A 46 -5.78 -4.23 -0.54
C GLY A 46 -6.35 -4.87 -1.81
N SER A 47 -7.64 -5.22 -1.80
CA SER A 47 -8.31 -5.74 -3.00
C SER A 47 -8.27 -4.74 -4.17
N THR A 48 -8.39 -3.44 -3.88
CA THR A 48 -8.30 -2.35 -4.87
C THR A 48 -6.89 -2.23 -5.46
N GLY A 49 -5.86 -2.49 -4.65
CA GLY A 49 -4.46 -2.49 -5.07
C GLY A 49 -4.00 -3.85 -5.60
N GLU A 50 -4.93 -4.73 -5.97
CA GLU A 50 -4.64 -6.04 -6.56
C GLU A 50 -3.77 -6.95 -5.68
N GLY A 51 -3.80 -6.78 -4.35
CA GLY A 51 -2.88 -7.48 -3.44
C GLY A 51 -2.99 -9.01 -3.40
N ALA A 52 -4.08 -9.57 -3.93
CA ALA A 52 -4.25 -11.02 -4.09
C ALA A 52 -3.35 -11.62 -5.19
N VAL A 53 -2.90 -10.80 -6.15
CA VAL A 53 -2.08 -11.24 -7.29
C VAL A 53 -0.64 -10.72 -7.25
N LEU A 54 -0.33 -9.76 -6.38
CA LEU A 54 1.04 -9.32 -6.13
C LEU A 54 1.89 -10.46 -5.56
N THR A 55 3.16 -10.53 -5.98
CA THR A 55 4.15 -11.34 -5.27
C THR A 55 4.41 -10.77 -3.87
N ASP A 56 5.05 -11.55 -3.00
CA ASP A 56 5.42 -11.07 -1.67
C ASP A 56 6.47 -9.94 -1.78
N GLU A 57 7.40 -10.04 -2.74
CA GLU A 57 8.42 -9.01 -3.01
C GLU A 57 7.82 -7.69 -3.54
N GLU A 58 6.80 -7.77 -4.41
CA GLU A 58 6.09 -6.58 -4.88
C GLU A 58 5.33 -5.89 -3.75
N LEU A 59 4.65 -6.67 -2.90
CA LEU A 59 3.95 -6.13 -1.74
C LEU A 59 4.92 -5.50 -0.73
N GLU A 60 6.06 -6.14 -0.47
CA GLU A 60 7.13 -5.61 0.38
C GLU A 60 7.64 -4.28 -0.19
N LEU A 61 7.99 -4.23 -1.47
CA LEU A 61 8.46 -3.03 -2.16
C LEU A 61 7.47 -1.87 -2.03
N LEU A 62 6.18 -2.11 -2.28
CA LEU A 62 5.14 -1.08 -2.17
C LEU A 62 4.98 -0.59 -0.72
N CYS A 63 5.03 -1.50 0.26
CA CYS A 63 4.97 -1.12 1.68
C CYS A 63 6.19 -0.29 2.10
N GLU A 64 7.40 -0.64 1.65
CA GLU A 64 8.62 0.11 1.91
C GLU A 64 8.54 1.54 1.34
N ILE A 65 8.10 1.67 0.08
CA ILE A 65 7.90 2.97 -0.56
C ILE A 65 6.86 3.79 0.22
N ALA A 66 5.73 3.19 0.58
CA ALA A 66 4.68 3.86 1.34
C ALA A 66 5.19 4.39 2.68
N VAL A 67 5.90 3.57 3.45
CA VAL A 67 6.50 3.98 4.74
C VAL A 67 7.48 5.14 4.55
N LYS A 68 8.35 5.04 3.53
CA LYS A 68 9.36 6.05 3.23
C LYS A 68 8.73 7.39 2.83
N GLU A 69 7.70 7.38 2.00
CA GLU A 69 7.09 8.60 1.46
C GLU A 69 6.11 9.26 2.44
N VAL A 70 5.34 8.47 3.21
CA VAL A 70 4.43 8.99 4.24
C VAL A 70 5.18 9.62 5.41
N LYS A 71 6.40 9.14 5.72
CA LYS A 71 7.27 9.69 6.77
C LYS A 71 6.60 9.74 8.15
N GLY A 72 5.73 8.77 8.42
CA GLY A 72 5.01 8.65 9.70
C GLY A 72 3.95 9.72 9.96
N GLN A 73 3.56 10.51 8.95
CA GLN A 73 2.54 11.55 9.09
C GLN A 73 1.14 10.97 9.33
N VAL A 74 0.82 9.84 8.68
CA VAL A 74 -0.44 9.10 8.85
C VAL A 74 -0.16 7.59 8.97
N PRO A 75 -1.05 6.81 9.60
CA PRO A 75 -0.94 5.36 9.62
C PRO A 75 -1.04 4.73 8.22
N ILE A 76 -0.36 3.61 8.06
CA ILE A 76 -0.39 2.76 6.87
C ILE A 76 -0.98 1.40 7.26
N VAL A 77 -1.88 0.87 6.43
CA VAL A 77 -2.43 -0.48 6.55
C VAL A 77 -1.89 -1.34 5.40
N GLY A 78 -1.16 -2.41 5.74
CA GLY A 78 -0.71 -3.41 4.76
C GLY A 78 -1.76 -4.50 4.57
N GLY A 79 -2.18 -4.71 3.33
CA GLY A 79 -3.13 -5.75 2.94
C GLY A 79 -2.44 -7.09 2.71
N ILE A 80 -2.67 -8.05 3.62
CA ILE A 80 -2.15 -9.41 3.48
C ILE A 80 -3.27 -10.32 2.94
N ILE A 81 -3.33 -10.45 1.61
CA ILE A 81 -4.36 -11.24 0.93
C ILE A 81 -3.75 -12.52 0.39
N ARG A 82 -3.79 -13.59 1.19
CA ARG A 82 -3.20 -14.90 0.86
C ARG A 82 -4.19 -16.03 1.09
N ASN A 83 -4.09 -17.09 0.27
CA ASN A 83 -5.01 -18.23 0.29
C ASN A 83 -4.68 -19.30 1.35
N SER A 84 -3.71 -19.05 2.22
CA SER A 84 -3.43 -19.93 3.35
C SER A 84 -2.87 -19.14 4.54
N THR A 85 -3.12 -19.62 5.75
CA THR A 85 -2.58 -19.02 6.98
C THR A 85 -1.06 -18.95 6.96
N ARG A 86 -0.39 -19.97 6.40
CA ARG A 86 1.08 -20.00 6.32
C ARG A 86 1.61 -18.91 5.40
N ALA A 87 1.01 -18.73 4.23
CA ALA A 87 1.39 -17.66 3.31
C ALA A 87 1.09 -16.29 3.93
N ALA A 88 -0.04 -16.13 4.62
CA ALA A 88 -0.39 -14.87 5.30
C ALA A 88 0.54 -14.52 6.48
N ILE A 89 1.24 -15.49 7.07
CA ILE A 89 2.24 -15.21 8.12
C ILE A 89 3.60 -14.84 7.51
N ASN A 90 3.89 -15.31 6.30
CA ASN A 90 5.16 -15.09 5.62
C ASN A 90 5.21 -13.76 4.85
N ALA A 91 4.08 -13.38 4.24
CA ALA A 91 3.88 -12.10 3.57
C ALA A 91 3.85 -10.95 4.59
#